data_AF-A0A516GKZ0-F1
#
_entry.id   AF-A0A516GKZ0-F1
#
_cell.length_a   1.000
_cell.length_b   1.000
_cell.length_c   1.000
_cell.angle_alpha   90.00
_cell.angle_beta   90.00
_cell.angle_gamma   90.00
#
_symmetry.space_group_name_H-M   'P 1'
#
loop_
_entity.id
_entity.type
_entity.pdbx_description
1 polymer ?
#
loop_
_entity_poly.entity_id
_entity_poly.type
_entity_poly.pdbx_seq_one_letter_code
_entity_poly.pdbx_strand_id
1 'polypeptide(L)'
;MVKLTGKQESYVQYLVAGLSQRQAYKKSGYKSDNMTDATIDSNASRLLKNPKVLARYRELLKESSNMILWSRETSFAEYEWLKNKAKAAIEDEGVRHANSTAFISAMEGMNQMAFRDLELADKKLLAEIELLQSKVGEDDRQDERILEYTKALRDVIEAK
;
A
#
# COMPACT_ATOMS: atom_id res chain seq x y z
N MET A 1 -8.75 9.54 -23.65
CA MET A 1 -8.46 10.22 -22.38
C MET A 1 -9.78 10.61 -21.71
N VAL A 2 -10.05 10.09 -20.51
CA VAL A 2 -11.30 10.37 -19.78
C VAL A 2 -11.25 11.82 -19.30
N LYS A 3 -12.09 12.70 -19.87
CA LYS A 3 -12.08 14.13 -19.52
C LYS A 3 -12.75 14.35 -18.16
N LEU A 4 -11.93 14.53 -17.13
CA LEU A 4 -12.35 14.98 -15.80
C LEU A 4 -12.43 16.52 -15.76
N THR A 5 -13.23 17.04 -14.84
CA THR A 5 -13.16 18.47 -14.51
C THR A 5 -11.91 18.76 -13.68
N GLY A 6 -11.42 20.00 -13.69
CA GLY A 6 -10.24 20.37 -12.89
C GLY A 6 -10.39 20.04 -11.40
N LYS A 7 -11.60 20.24 -10.84
CA LYS A 7 -11.89 19.88 -9.43
C LYS A 7 -11.83 18.37 -9.19
N GLN A 8 -12.30 17.56 -10.13
CA GLN A 8 -12.22 16.10 -10.03
C GLN A 8 -10.78 15.62 -10.10
N GLU A 9 -9.97 16.19 -10.99
CA GLU A 9 -8.55 15.87 -11.07
C GLU A 9 -7.81 16.26 -9.77
N SER A 10 -8.01 17.48 -9.26
CA SER A 10 -7.42 17.89 -7.98
C SER A 10 -7.86 17.02 -6.81
N TYR A 11 -9.14 16.62 -6.77
CA TYR A 11 -9.67 15.71 -5.76
C TYR A 11 -8.88 14.39 -5.76
N VAL A 12 -8.69 13.78 -6.93
CA VAL A 12 -7.96 12.52 -7.07
C VAL A 12 -6.48 12.68 -6.69
N GLN A 13 -5.83 13.76 -7.12
CA GLN A 13 -4.42 14.04 -6.76
C GLN A 13 -4.24 14.18 -5.24
N TYR A 14 -5.17 14.83 -4.55
CA TYR A 14 -5.13 14.96 -3.10
C TYR A 14 -5.34 13.63 -2.36
N LEU A 15 -6.17 12.72 -2.89
CA LEU A 15 -6.31 11.37 -2.34
C LEU A 15 -4.99 10.58 -2.45
N VAL A 16 -4.33 10.62 -3.61
CA VAL A 16 -3.04 9.95 -3.82
C VAL A 16 -1.94 10.55 -2.93
N ALA A 17 -2.02 11.85 -2.62
CA ALA A 17 -1.15 12.52 -1.67
C ALA A 17 -1.44 12.17 -0.18
N GLY A 18 -2.40 11.29 0.11
CA GLY A 18 -2.69 10.78 1.45
C GLY A 18 -3.73 11.57 2.23
N LEU A 19 -4.45 12.52 1.62
CA LEU A 19 -5.56 13.18 2.29
C LEU A 19 -6.78 12.26 2.37
N SER A 20 -7.55 12.40 3.46
CA SER A 20 -8.84 11.72 3.56
C SER A 20 -9.82 12.22 2.50
N GLN A 21 -10.84 11.42 2.16
CA GLN A 21 -11.86 11.81 1.19
C GLN A 21 -12.50 13.17 1.51
N ARG A 22 -12.77 13.44 2.79
CA ARG A 22 -13.30 14.73 3.25
C ARG A 22 -12.33 15.88 2.98
N GLN A 23 -11.07 15.71 3.36
CA GLN A 23 -10.02 16.73 3.19
C GLN A 23 -9.77 17.01 1.70
N ALA A 24 -9.65 15.97 0.88
CA ALA A 24 -9.48 16.09 -0.55
C ALA A 24 -10.68 16.82 -1.20
N TYR A 25 -11.91 16.54 -0.75
CA TYR A 25 -13.12 17.19 -1.25
C TYR A 25 -13.16 18.68 -0.92
N LYS A 26 -12.85 19.05 0.33
CA LYS A 26 -12.74 20.47 0.75
C LYS A 26 -11.64 21.19 -0.05
N LYS A 27 -10.45 20.59 -0.14
CA LYS A 27 -9.27 21.20 -0.77
C LYS A 27 -9.36 21.33 -2.30
N SER A 28 -10.14 20.46 -2.95
CA SER A 28 -10.43 20.55 -4.40
C SER A 28 -11.47 21.62 -4.76
N GLY A 29 -11.93 22.42 -3.78
CA GLY A 29 -12.77 23.59 -4.01
C GLY A 29 -14.24 23.26 -4.27
N TYR A 30 -14.73 22.11 -3.80
CA TYR A 30 -16.17 21.86 -3.72
C TYR A 30 -16.79 22.67 -2.57
N LYS A 31 -18.05 23.08 -2.72
CA LYS A 31 -18.76 23.82 -1.68
C LYS A 31 -18.88 22.95 -0.43
N SER A 32 -18.27 23.40 0.67
CA SER A 32 -18.26 22.70 1.95
C SER A 32 -18.64 23.58 3.15
N ASP A 33 -18.58 24.90 3.01
CA ASP A 33 -18.54 25.83 4.15
C ASP A 33 -19.82 25.85 4.98
N ASN A 34 -20.95 25.48 4.37
CA ASN A 34 -22.27 25.40 5.02
C ASN A 34 -22.80 23.96 5.12
N MET A 35 -21.96 22.94 4.88
CA MET A 35 -22.35 21.54 4.93
C MET A 35 -21.88 20.89 6.22
N THR A 36 -22.71 20.01 6.77
CA THR A 36 -22.27 19.13 7.86
C THR A 36 -21.20 18.18 7.34
N ASP A 37 -20.27 17.78 8.20
CA ASP A 37 -19.21 16.85 7.84
C ASP A 37 -19.75 15.52 7.27
N ALA A 38 -20.85 15.00 7.80
CA ALA A 38 -21.53 13.81 7.26
C ALA A 38 -22.02 14.00 5.81
N THR A 39 -22.50 15.19 5.48
CA THR A 39 -22.93 15.52 4.11
C THR A 39 -21.73 15.58 3.17
N ILE A 40 -20.62 16.15 3.62
CA ILE A 40 -19.37 16.22 2.86
C ILE A 40 -18.82 14.81 2.61
N ASP A 41 -18.83 13.95 3.63
CA ASP A 41 -18.39 12.56 3.50
C ASP A 41 -19.24 11.78 2.48
N SER A 42 -20.56 11.92 2.55
CA SER A 42 -21.47 11.29 1.60
C SER A 42 -21.21 11.75 0.16
N ASN A 43 -20.99 13.05 -0.03
CA ASN A 43 -20.69 13.62 -1.34
C ASN A 43 -19.32 13.17 -1.86
N ALA A 44 -18.29 13.17 -1.01
CA ALA A 44 -16.95 12.70 -1.35
C ALA A 44 -16.95 11.21 -1.72
N SER A 45 -17.66 10.39 -0.94
CA SER A 45 -17.83 8.95 -1.23
C SER A 45 -18.53 8.73 -2.57
N ARG A 46 -19.62 9.47 -2.84
CA ARG A 46 -20.32 9.41 -4.13
C ARG A 46 -19.43 9.86 -5.28
N LEU A 47 -18.63 10.90 -5.10
CA LEU A 47 -17.69 11.39 -6.10
C LEU A 47 -16.65 10.33 -6.45
N LEU A 48 -16.06 9.68 -5.46
CA LEU A 48 -15.08 8.61 -5.66
C LEU A 48 -15.68 7.40 -6.39
N LYS A 49 -16.96 7.07 -6.13
CA LYS A 49 -17.68 5.98 -6.82
C LYS A 49 -18.00 6.30 -8.28
N ASN A 50 -17.83 7.55 -8.74
CA ASN A 50 -18.00 7.86 -10.15
C ASN A 50 -16.97 7.08 -10.99
N PRO A 51 -17.39 6.32 -12.03
CA PRO A 51 -16.48 5.45 -12.79
C PRO A 51 -15.26 6.18 -13.36
N LYS A 52 -15.42 7.44 -13.80
CA LYS A 52 -14.33 8.23 -14.38
C LYS A 52 -13.30 8.66 -13.32
N VAL A 53 -13.80 9.10 -12.16
CA VAL A 53 -12.98 9.51 -11.02
C VAL A 53 -12.23 8.30 -10.45
N LEU A 54 -12.93 7.18 -10.28
CA LEU A 54 -12.34 5.94 -9.80
C LEU A 54 -11.26 5.40 -10.74
N ALA A 55 -11.51 5.43 -12.05
CA ALA A 55 -10.54 4.99 -13.04
C ALA A 55 -9.25 5.82 -12.97
N ARG A 56 -9.37 7.16 -12.88
CA ARG A 56 -8.22 8.05 -12.75
C ARG A 56 -7.48 7.87 -11.43
N TYR A 57 -8.20 7.66 -10.32
CA TYR A 57 -7.58 7.36 -9.04
C TYR A 57 -6.72 6.10 -9.08
N ARG A 58 -7.23 5.02 -9.69
CA ARG A 58 -6.48 3.78 -9.88
C ARG A 58 -5.28 3.95 -10.80
N GLU A 59 -5.42 4.75 -11.85
CA GLU A 59 -4.32 5.09 -12.77
C GLU A 59 -3.18 5.80 -12.02
N LEU A 60 -3.47 6.87 -11.27
CA LEU A 60 -2.45 7.60 -10.50
C LEU A 60 -1.81 6.74 -9.40
N LEU A 61 -2.56 5.85 -8.76
CA LEU A 61 -1.99 4.89 -7.81
C LEU A 61 -1.01 3.93 -8.49
N LYS A 62 -1.36 3.45 -9.70
CA LYS A 62 -0.49 2.58 -10.49
C LYS A 62 0.77 3.33 -10.95
N GLU A 63 0.62 4.55 -11.44
CA GLU A 63 1.75 5.41 -11.84
C GLU A 63 2.69 5.69 -10.65
N SER A 64 2.15 6.07 -9.49
CA SER A 64 2.92 6.28 -8.27
C SER A 64 3.64 5.00 -7.82
N SER A 65 2.95 3.86 -7.83
CA SER A 65 3.56 2.55 -7.52
C SER A 65 4.70 2.21 -8.48
N ASN A 66 4.50 2.44 -9.78
CA ASN A 66 5.52 2.19 -10.81
C ASN A 66 6.72 3.13 -10.62
N MET A 67 6.49 4.41 -10.30
CA MET A 67 7.55 5.38 -10.04
C MET A 67 8.36 5.02 -8.79
N ILE A 68 7.68 4.55 -7.74
CA ILE A 68 8.35 4.03 -6.52
C ILE A 68 9.20 2.80 -6.88
N LEU A 69 8.65 1.85 -7.64
CA LEU A 69 9.40 0.66 -8.08
C LEU A 69 10.61 1.03 -8.92
N TRP A 70 10.44 1.93 -9.89
CA TRP A 70 11.52 2.41 -10.75
C TRP A 70 12.60 3.14 -9.97
N SER A 71 12.22 4.01 -9.03
CA SER A 71 13.16 4.72 -8.16
C SER A 71 13.97 3.75 -7.30
N ARG A 72 13.34 2.68 -6.80
CA ARG A 72 14.02 1.61 -6.05
C ARG A 72 15.00 0.84 -6.91
N GLU A 73 14.56 0.36 -8.08
CA GLU A 73 15.41 -0.39 -9.02
C GLU A 73 16.61 0.45 -9.47
N THR A 74 16.36 1.73 -9.78
CA THR A 74 17.42 2.69 -10.12
C THR A 74 18.39 2.86 -8.95
N SER A 75 17.89 3.07 -7.73
CA SER A 75 18.75 3.22 -6.56
C SER A 75 19.60 1.97 -6.26
N PHE A 76 19.02 0.78 -6.45
CA PHE A 76 19.75 -0.48 -6.32
C PHE A 76 20.85 -0.60 -7.38
N ALA A 77 20.55 -0.24 -8.63
CA ALA A 77 21.53 -0.24 -9.71
C ALA A 77 22.70 0.73 -9.45
N GLU A 78 22.43 1.93 -8.91
CA GLU A 78 23.47 2.88 -8.52
C GLU A 78 24.38 2.34 -7.41
N TYR A 79 23.80 1.72 -6.37
CA TYR A 79 24.59 1.06 -5.33
C TYR A 79 25.38 -0.13 -5.87
N GLU A 80 24.79 -0.94 -6.74
CA GLU A 80 25.49 -2.06 -7.37
C GLU A 80 26.68 -1.58 -8.22
N TRP A 81 26.48 -0.51 -8.99
CA TRP A 81 27.55 0.12 -9.76
C TRP A 81 28.69 0.58 -8.84
N LEU A 82 28.37 1.30 -7.76
CA LEU A 82 29.36 1.80 -6.81
C LEU A 82 30.11 0.67 -6.11
N LYS A 83 29.38 -0.37 -5.67
CA LYS A 83 29.94 -1.60 -5.09
C LYS A 83 30.93 -2.26 -6.05
N ASN A 84 30.57 -2.42 -7.31
CA ASN A 84 31.41 -3.07 -8.32
C ASN A 84 32.66 -2.23 -8.64
N LYS A 85 32.53 -0.90 -8.72
CA LYS A 85 33.67 0.02 -8.89
C LYS A 85 34.62 -0.02 -7.70
N ALA A 86 34.08 0.04 -6.49
CA ALA A 86 34.87 -0.04 -5.27
C ALA A 86 35.59 -1.40 -5.14
N LYS A 87 34.90 -2.50 -5.49
CA LYS A 87 35.49 -3.84 -5.52
C LYS A 87 36.65 -3.93 -6.50
N ALA A 88 36.47 -3.46 -7.73
CA ALA A 88 37.55 -3.43 -8.73
C ALA A 88 38.76 -2.62 -8.25
N ALA A 89 38.54 -1.46 -7.62
CA ALA A 89 39.62 -0.64 -7.06
C ALA A 89 40.33 -1.34 -5.88
N ILE A 90 39.63 -2.13 -5.07
CA ILE A 90 40.24 -2.95 -4.01
C ILE A 90 41.09 -4.07 -4.61
N GLU A 91 40.62 -4.69 -5.69
CA GLU A 91 41.35 -5.77 -6.39
C GLU A 91 42.63 -5.27 -7.07
N ASP A 92 42.60 -4.04 -7.63
CA ASP A 92 43.74 -3.45 -8.34
C ASP A 92 44.72 -2.70 -7.41
N GLU A 93 44.19 -1.84 -6.53
CA GLU A 93 45.00 -0.90 -5.73
C GLU A 93 45.16 -1.32 -4.26
N GLY A 94 44.51 -2.41 -3.85
CA GLY A 94 44.41 -2.85 -2.47
C GLY A 94 43.37 -2.07 -1.65
N VAL A 95 43.23 -2.46 -0.39
CA VAL A 95 42.26 -1.87 0.55
C VAL A 95 42.73 -0.47 0.98
N ARG A 96 41.94 0.56 0.65
CA ARG A 96 42.13 1.95 1.08
C ARG A 96 40.88 2.46 1.78
N HIS A 97 41.01 3.53 2.56
CA HIS A 97 39.85 4.08 3.26
C HIS A 97 38.70 4.43 2.29
N ALA A 98 38.99 5.16 1.21
CA ALA A 98 37.97 5.61 0.26
C ALA A 98 37.23 4.46 -0.45
N ASN A 99 37.94 3.45 -0.96
CA ASN A 99 37.31 2.33 -1.67
C ASN A 99 36.56 1.38 -0.72
N SER A 100 37.07 1.19 0.50
CA SER A 100 36.42 0.37 1.52
C SER A 100 35.13 1.02 2.03
N THR A 101 35.17 2.33 2.30
CA THR A 101 33.98 3.10 2.67
C THR A 101 32.94 3.07 1.55
N ALA A 102 33.33 3.30 0.30
CA ALA A 102 32.41 3.24 -0.83
C ALA A 102 31.74 1.86 -0.97
N PHE A 103 32.52 0.78 -0.81
CA PHE A 103 32.00 -0.59 -0.84
C PHE A 103 31.01 -0.86 0.30
N ILE A 104 31.38 -0.52 1.54
CA ILE A 104 30.55 -0.72 2.73
C ILE A 104 29.26 0.10 2.63
N SER A 105 29.34 1.39 2.28
CA SER A 105 28.16 2.24 2.16
C SER A 105 27.20 1.77 1.07
N ALA A 106 27.72 1.26 -0.05
CA ALA A 106 26.89 0.65 -1.08
C ALA A 106 26.17 -0.61 -0.56
N MET A 107 26.90 -1.49 0.13
CA MET A 107 26.32 -2.69 0.75
C MET A 107 25.29 -2.36 1.84
N GLU A 108 25.55 -1.36 2.68
CA GLU A 108 24.62 -0.87 3.69
C GLU A 108 23.35 -0.30 3.04
N GLY A 109 23.48 0.51 1.99
CA GLY A 109 22.35 1.04 1.23
C GLY A 109 21.48 -0.06 0.64
N MET A 110 22.10 -1.06 0.00
CA MET A 110 21.40 -2.22 -0.56
C MET A 110 20.70 -3.05 0.53
N ASN A 111 21.38 -3.30 1.66
CA ASN A 111 20.81 -4.02 2.79
C ASN A 111 19.60 -3.28 3.39
N GLN A 112 19.73 -1.97 3.64
CA GLN A 112 18.62 -1.15 4.15
C GLN A 112 17.41 -1.18 3.23
N MET A 113 17.62 -1.19 1.91
CA MET A 113 16.54 -1.33 0.93
C MET A 113 15.86 -2.71 1.04
N ALA A 114 16.64 -3.79 1.09
CA ALA A 114 16.12 -5.15 1.21
C ALA A 114 15.36 -5.37 2.53
N PHE A 115 15.88 -4.90 3.67
CA PHE A 115 15.24 -5.05 4.97
C PHE A 115 13.94 -4.24 5.09
N ARG A 116 13.90 -3.01 4.57
CA ARG A 116 12.67 -2.20 4.55
C ARG A 116 11.57 -2.84 3.70
N ASP A 117 11.94 -3.54 2.62
CA ASP A 117 10.97 -4.23 1.78
C ASP A 117 10.36 -5.43 2.50
N LEU A 118 11.16 -6.21 3.23
CA LEU A 118 10.67 -7.30 4.07
C LEU A 118 9.75 -6.80 5.19
N GLU A 119 10.13 -5.71 5.87
CA GLU A 119 9.32 -5.12 6.94
C GLU A 119 7.98 -4.58 6.41
N LEU A 120 7.99 -3.93 5.25
CA LEU A 120 6.76 -3.42 4.63
C LEU A 120 5.86 -4.56 4.13
N ALA A 121 6.45 -5.63 3.59
CA ALA A 121 5.72 -6.82 3.18
C ALA A 121 5.07 -7.53 4.38
N ASP A 122 5.80 -7.68 5.48
CA ASP A 122 5.30 -8.26 6.72
C ASP A 122 4.15 -7.44 7.32
N LYS A 123 4.30 -6.11 7.40
CA LYS A 123 3.22 -5.20 7.83
C LYS A 123 1.97 -5.30 6.96
N LYS A 124 2.13 -5.42 5.64
CA LYS A 124 0.99 -5.60 4.72
C LYS A 124 0.31 -6.95 4.94
N LEU A 125 1.08 -8.02 5.12
CA LEU A 125 0.57 -9.35 5.38
C LEU A 125 -0.22 -9.39 6.70
N LEU A 126 0.31 -8.78 7.76
CA LEU A 126 -0.38 -8.65 9.04
C LEU A 126 -1.71 -7.89 8.92
N ALA A 127 -1.73 -6.76 8.21
CA ALA A 127 -2.96 -6.00 7.97
C ALA A 127 -3.98 -6.78 7.12
N GLU A 128 -3.52 -7.59 6.17
CA GLU A 128 -4.40 -8.46 5.38
C GLU A 128 -4.98 -9.60 6.23
N ILE A 129 -4.19 -10.22 7.11
CA ILE A 129 -4.66 -11.20 8.09
C ILE A 129 -5.72 -10.57 9.00
N GLU A 130 -5.48 -9.38 9.54
CA GLU A 130 -6.43 -8.68 10.41
C GLU A 130 -7.75 -8.38 9.69
N LEU A 131 -7.68 -7.91 8.44
CA LEU A 131 -8.86 -7.67 7.60
C LEU A 131 -9.62 -8.98 7.28
N LEU A 132 -8.91 -10.08 7.06
CA LEU A 132 -9.53 -11.39 6.84
C LEU A 132 -10.18 -11.89 8.13
N GLN A 133 -9.54 -11.73 9.29
CA GLN A 133 -10.10 -12.07 10.59
C GLN A 133 -11.37 -11.26 10.88
N SER A 134 -11.38 -9.95 10.58
CA SER A 134 -12.58 -9.13 10.77
C SER A 134 -13.73 -9.55 9.84
N LYS A 135 -13.43 -10.01 8.62
CA LYS A 135 -14.44 -10.52 7.67
C LYS A 135 -14.96 -11.91 8.05
N VAL A 136 -14.11 -12.75 8.65
CA VAL A 136 -14.50 -14.07 9.15
C VAL A 136 -15.34 -13.93 10.42
N GLY A 137 -15.01 -12.97 11.30
CA GLY A 137 -15.80 -12.66 12.49
C GLY A 137 -17.16 -11.99 12.23
N GLU A 138 -17.51 -11.69 10.98
CA GLU A 138 -18.84 -11.18 10.59
C GLU A 138 -19.78 -12.26 10.02
N ASP A 139 -19.31 -13.51 9.81
CA ASP A 139 -20.14 -14.63 9.32
C ASP A 139 -20.63 -15.55 10.45
N ASP A 140 -21.28 -14.97 11.45
CA ASP A 140 -21.94 -15.65 12.60
C ASP A 140 -23.00 -16.70 12.18
N ARG A 141 -23.29 -16.86 10.88
CA ARG A 141 -24.34 -17.77 10.36
C ARG A 141 -23.83 -19.18 10.03
N GLN A 142 -22.51 -19.40 9.92
CA GLN A 142 -21.97 -20.76 9.75
C GLN A 142 -21.81 -21.50 11.08
N ASP A 143 -21.56 -20.78 12.17
CA ASP A 143 -21.27 -21.37 13.48
C ASP A 143 -22.50 -22.04 14.12
N GLU A 144 -23.70 -21.50 13.94
CA GLU A 144 -24.94 -22.13 14.44
C GLU A 144 -25.25 -23.45 13.72
N ARG A 145 -25.07 -23.50 12.39
CA ARG A 145 -25.28 -24.73 11.60
C ARG A 145 -24.25 -25.80 11.94
N ILE A 146 -22.99 -25.42 12.13
CA ILE A 146 -21.93 -26.36 12.52
C ILE A 146 -22.25 -26.92 13.91
N LEU A 147 -22.69 -26.08 14.85
CA LEU A 147 -23.07 -26.51 16.19
C LEU A 147 -24.26 -27.48 16.17
N GLU A 148 -25.28 -27.22 15.34
CA GLU A 148 -26.45 -28.08 15.17
C GLU A 148 -26.08 -29.45 14.57
N TYR A 149 -25.21 -29.48 13.55
CA TYR A 149 -24.68 -30.72 12.97
C TYR A 149 -23.83 -31.51 13.98
N THR A 150 -23.02 -30.83 14.79
CA THR A 150 -22.16 -31.48 15.79
C THR A 150 -23.00 -32.09 16.91
N LYS A 151 -24.10 -31.43 17.29
CA LYS A 151 -25.06 -31.93 18.29
C LYS A 151 -25.82 -33.16 17.76
N ALA A 152 -26.31 -33.09 16.52
CA ALA A 152 -26.99 -34.22 15.89
C ALA A 152 -26.09 -35.46 15.75
N LEU A 153 -24.81 -35.29 15.44
CA LEU A 153 -23.84 -36.40 15.41
C LEU A 153 -23.58 -37.00 16.80
N ARG A 154 -23.53 -36.16 17.85
CA ARG A 154 -23.37 -36.64 19.23
C ARG A 154 -24.55 -37.46 19.70
N ASP A 155 -25.77 -36.98 19.44
CA ASP A 155 -27.00 -37.70 19.80
C ASP A 155 -27.10 -39.06 19.08
N VAL A 156 -26.63 -39.15 17.83
CA VAL A 156 -26.57 -40.42 17.07
C VAL A 156 -25.51 -41.39 17.61
N ILE A 157 -24.41 -40.88 18.17
CA ILE A 157 -23.36 -41.69 18.79
C ILE A 157 -23.79 -42.17 20.18
N GLU A 158 -24.49 -41.34 20.96
CA GLU A 158 -24.96 -41.65 22.31
C GLU A 158 -26.25 -42.48 22.34
N ALA A 159 -26.97 -42.59 21.22
CA ALA A 159 -28.15 -43.45 21.08
C ALA A 159 -27.84 -44.91 20.67
N LYS A 160 -26.56 -45.31 20.66
CA LYS A 160 -26.09 -46.71 20.50
C LYS A 160 -25.64 -47.28 21.84
#